data_AF-A0A7G2EQP0-F1
#
_entry.id   AF-A0A7G2EQP0-F1
#
_cell.length_a   1.000
_cell.length_b   1.000
_cell.length_c   1.000
_cell.angle_alpha   90.00
_cell.angle_beta   90.00
_cell.angle_gamma   90.00
#
_symmetry.space_group_name_H-M   'P 1'
#
loop_
_entity.id
_entity.type
_entity.pdbx_description
1 polymer ?
#
loop_
_entity_poly.entity_id
_entity_poly.type
_entity_poly.pdbx_seq_one_letter_code
_entity_poly.pdbx_strand_id
1 'polypeptide(L)'
;MATSGTYVTQVPLKGTVEKHFKRYRNENYLFPDTIGHHIQSVTVHDGEWDTQGGIKIWNYTLGDGKEEVFKERREIDDDNKIVKVVGLEGHVMEQFKVYEIDFQFIPKSEEDCVCKITMIWEKRNDDFPEPSSYMQLLKNMESYVFLLVIVPTFVLADLLIMSDVDEIPSRHTVNLLRWCNEITQIPHLRLKNSLYSFEFLLDNKSWRASVHRMALHGVSTSLYSR
;
A
#
# COMPACT_ATOMS: atom_id res chain seq x y z
N MET A 1 11.29 13.79 -32.66
CA MET A 1 11.38 13.10 -31.35
C MET A 1 11.12 11.62 -31.59
N ALA A 2 11.45 10.74 -30.65
CA ALA A 2 11.15 9.31 -30.82
C ALA A 2 9.63 9.07 -30.77
N THR A 3 9.10 8.31 -31.74
CA THR A 3 7.69 7.92 -31.82
C THR A 3 7.38 6.65 -31.03
N SER A 4 8.40 5.83 -30.79
CA SER A 4 8.35 4.64 -29.95
C SER A 4 9.67 4.48 -29.21
N GLY A 5 9.65 3.76 -28.11
CA GLY A 5 10.87 3.51 -27.34
C GLY A 5 10.71 2.43 -26.30
N THR A 6 11.85 2.10 -25.70
CA THR A 6 11.91 1.21 -24.55
C THR A 6 12.73 1.90 -23.47
N TYR A 7 12.14 2.08 -22.30
CA TYR A 7 12.86 2.51 -21.11
C TYR A 7 13.12 1.31 -20.20
N VAL A 8 14.35 1.20 -19.72
CA VAL A 8 14.75 0.17 -18.77
C VAL A 8 15.33 0.84 -17.54
N THR A 9 14.86 0.42 -16.37
CA THR A 9 15.44 0.87 -15.10
C THR A 9 15.48 -0.27 -14.10
N GLN A 10 16.30 -0.13 -13.07
CA GLN A 10 16.47 -1.11 -12.02
C GLN A 10 16.31 -0.41 -10.68
N VAL A 11 15.40 -0.92 -9.85
CA VAL A 11 15.19 -0.45 -8.48
C VAL A 11 15.69 -1.54 -7.52
N PRO A 12 16.70 -1.25 -6.69
CA PRO A 12 17.13 -2.18 -5.66
C PRO A 12 16.08 -2.27 -4.56
N LEU A 13 15.74 -3.48 -4.16
CA LEU A 13 14.74 -3.79 -3.15
C LEU A 13 15.36 -4.74 -2.10
N LYS A 14 14.97 -4.58 -0.85
CA LYS A 14 15.20 -5.59 0.20
C LYS A 14 13.97 -6.48 0.29
N GLY A 15 14.17 -7.68 0.77
CA GLY A 15 13.22 -8.77 0.75
C GLY A 15 13.49 -9.72 -0.41
N THR A 16 12.94 -10.93 -0.29
CA THR A 16 13.14 -11.98 -1.27
C THR A 16 12.35 -11.71 -2.55
N VAL A 17 12.80 -12.30 -3.66
CA VAL A 17 12.11 -12.25 -4.95
C VAL A 17 10.67 -12.75 -4.83
N GLU A 18 10.43 -13.82 -4.07
CA GLU A 18 9.12 -14.43 -3.91
C GLU A 18 8.12 -13.50 -3.25
N LYS A 19 8.54 -12.72 -2.25
CA LYS A 19 7.65 -11.77 -1.56
C LYS A 19 7.21 -10.65 -2.50
N HIS A 20 8.16 -10.05 -3.22
CA HIS A 20 7.87 -8.97 -4.19
C HIS A 20 7.05 -9.48 -5.37
N PHE A 21 7.43 -10.64 -5.92
CA PHE A 21 6.70 -11.25 -7.01
C PHE A 21 5.27 -11.61 -6.60
N LYS A 22 5.05 -12.19 -5.42
CA LYS A 22 3.71 -12.46 -4.89
C LYS A 22 2.88 -11.17 -4.77
N ARG A 23 3.50 -10.09 -4.28
CA ARG A 23 2.83 -8.79 -4.12
C ARG A 23 2.25 -8.28 -5.44
N TYR A 24 3.03 -8.39 -6.51
CA TYR A 24 2.60 -8.02 -7.85
C TYR A 24 1.64 -9.03 -8.48
N ARG A 25 1.81 -10.33 -8.19
CA ARG A 25 1.01 -11.41 -8.75
C ARG A 25 -0.44 -11.32 -8.31
N ASN A 26 -0.71 -11.27 -7.00
CA ASN A 26 -2.07 -11.44 -6.48
C ASN A 26 -2.46 -10.55 -5.28
N GLU A 27 -1.56 -9.71 -4.75
CA GLU A 27 -1.85 -8.85 -3.58
C GLU A 27 -1.96 -7.35 -3.95
N ASN A 28 -2.37 -7.03 -5.18
CA ASN A 28 -2.47 -5.64 -5.66
C ASN A 28 -3.49 -4.79 -4.87
N TYR A 29 -4.48 -5.42 -4.24
CA TYR A 29 -5.46 -4.74 -3.39
C TYR A 29 -4.84 -4.03 -2.18
N LEU A 30 -3.58 -4.35 -1.82
CA LEU A 30 -2.86 -3.70 -0.73
C LEU A 30 -2.19 -2.38 -1.15
N PHE A 31 -2.13 -2.06 -2.43
CA PHE A 31 -1.45 -0.86 -2.93
C PHE A 31 -2.17 0.43 -2.47
N PRO A 32 -3.51 0.55 -2.54
CA PRO A 32 -4.20 1.74 -2.08
C PRO A 32 -3.97 2.06 -0.60
N ASP A 33 -3.95 1.04 0.26
CA ASP A 33 -3.75 1.23 1.70
C ASP A 33 -2.35 1.75 2.05
N THR A 34 -1.38 1.60 1.13
CA THR A 34 0.05 1.80 1.42
C THR A 34 0.64 2.96 0.65
N ILE A 35 0.17 3.16 -0.57
CA ILE A 35 0.54 4.27 -1.44
C ILE A 35 -0.68 5.00 -1.96
N GLY A 36 -1.71 5.20 -1.11
CA GLY A 36 -2.95 5.91 -1.41
C GLY A 36 -2.80 7.30 -2.05
N HIS A 37 -1.67 7.96 -1.79
CA HIS A 37 -1.31 9.25 -2.38
C HIS A 37 -0.91 9.15 -3.87
N HIS A 38 -0.51 7.95 -4.32
CA HIS A 38 -0.19 7.64 -5.71
C HIS A 38 -1.20 6.70 -6.37
N ILE A 39 -1.77 5.73 -5.64
CA ILE A 39 -2.77 4.79 -6.13
C ILE A 39 -3.97 4.86 -5.21
N GLN A 40 -5.08 5.40 -5.69
CA GLN A 40 -6.29 5.57 -4.88
C GLN A 40 -7.13 4.29 -4.83
N SER A 41 -7.13 3.50 -5.91
CA SER A 41 -7.84 2.23 -5.92
C SER A 41 -7.33 1.28 -7.00
N VAL A 42 -7.52 -0.01 -6.75
CA VAL A 42 -7.30 -1.10 -7.71
C VAL A 42 -8.53 -1.98 -7.69
N THR A 43 -9.19 -2.16 -8.82
CA THR A 43 -10.37 -3.01 -8.94
C THR A 43 -10.16 -4.07 -10.01
N VAL A 44 -10.65 -5.29 -9.75
CA VAL A 44 -10.68 -6.36 -10.76
C VAL A 44 -11.92 -6.16 -11.61
N HIS A 45 -11.74 -6.06 -12.92
CA HIS A 45 -12.83 -5.93 -13.88
C HIS A 45 -13.22 -7.28 -14.48
N ASP A 46 -12.24 -8.14 -14.77
CA ASP A 46 -12.46 -9.49 -15.28
C ASP A 46 -11.43 -10.47 -14.68
N GLY A 47 -11.89 -11.65 -14.30
CA GLY A 47 -11.13 -12.66 -13.56
C GLY A 47 -11.03 -12.43 -12.05
N GLU A 48 -10.06 -13.10 -11.43
CA GLU A 48 -9.66 -12.93 -10.03
C GLU A 48 -8.26 -12.29 -9.93
N TRP A 49 -7.79 -12.03 -8.70
CA TRP A 49 -6.53 -11.32 -8.46
C TRP A 49 -5.29 -12.00 -9.06
N ASP A 50 -5.31 -13.32 -9.20
CA ASP A 50 -4.21 -14.17 -9.68
C ASP A 50 -4.48 -14.78 -11.07
N THR A 51 -5.59 -14.42 -11.71
CA THR A 51 -5.97 -14.99 -13.01
C THR A 51 -5.03 -14.49 -14.10
N GLN A 52 -4.42 -15.42 -14.84
CA GLN A 52 -3.65 -15.09 -16.03
C GLN A 52 -4.57 -14.50 -17.10
N GLY A 53 -4.20 -13.34 -17.65
CA GLY A 53 -5.06 -12.58 -18.54
C GLY A 53 -6.14 -11.75 -17.84
N GLY A 54 -6.16 -11.72 -16.50
CA GLY A 54 -7.11 -10.91 -15.72
C GLY A 54 -7.00 -9.42 -16.03
N ILE A 55 -8.13 -8.72 -15.98
CA ILE A 55 -8.23 -7.29 -16.27
C ILE A 55 -8.40 -6.53 -14.97
N LYS A 56 -7.55 -5.52 -14.77
CA LYS A 56 -7.57 -4.65 -13.60
C LYS A 56 -7.70 -3.19 -14.02
N ILE A 57 -8.38 -2.40 -13.19
CA ILE A 57 -8.51 -0.96 -13.34
C ILE A 57 -7.82 -0.29 -12.16
N TRP A 58 -6.90 0.61 -12.47
CA TRP A 58 -6.09 1.37 -11.54
C TRP A 58 -6.50 2.84 -11.59
N ASN A 59 -6.80 3.40 -10.43
CA ASN A 59 -6.91 4.85 -10.24
C ASN A 59 -5.63 5.32 -9.57
N TYR A 60 -4.92 6.24 -10.21
CA TYR A 60 -3.64 6.73 -9.73
C TYR A 60 -3.51 8.24 -9.94
N THR A 61 -2.61 8.85 -9.18
CA THR A 61 -2.29 10.27 -9.29
C THR A 61 -0.83 10.44 -9.65
N LEU A 62 -0.60 11.18 -10.74
CA LEU A 62 0.74 11.58 -11.15
C LEU A 62 1.28 12.67 -10.20
N GLY A 63 2.60 12.91 -10.22
CA GLY A 63 3.24 13.86 -9.31
C GLY A 63 2.76 15.32 -9.42
N ASP A 64 2.05 15.66 -10.49
CA ASP A 64 1.39 16.95 -10.71
C ASP A 64 -0.01 17.05 -10.05
N GLY A 65 -0.48 15.99 -9.40
CA GLY A 65 -1.80 15.92 -8.77
C GLY A 65 -2.93 15.52 -9.73
N LYS A 66 -2.61 15.17 -10.99
CA LYS A 66 -3.62 14.74 -11.96
C LYS A 66 -4.05 13.31 -11.69
N GLU A 67 -5.33 13.12 -11.42
CA GLU A 67 -5.95 11.81 -11.30
C GLU A 67 -6.15 11.19 -12.69
N GLU A 68 -5.71 9.95 -12.84
CA GLU A 68 -5.80 9.18 -14.06
C GLU A 68 -6.31 7.77 -13.76
N VAL A 69 -6.96 7.20 -14.78
CA VAL A 69 -7.46 5.83 -14.80
C VAL A 69 -6.69 5.03 -15.84
N PHE A 70 -6.29 3.82 -15.49
CA PHE A 70 -5.62 2.87 -16.39
C PHE A 70 -6.22 1.48 -16.26
N LYS A 71 -6.64 0.91 -17.40
CA LYS A 71 -7.14 -0.45 -17.49
C LYS A 71 -6.07 -1.31 -18.14
N GLU A 72 -5.68 -2.36 -17.44
CA GLU A 72 -4.62 -3.28 -17.86
C GLU A 72 -5.12 -4.71 -18.02
N ARG A 73 -4.44 -5.47 -18.87
CA ARG A 73 -4.42 -6.93 -18.87
C ARG A 73 -3.09 -7.40 -18.29
N ARG A 74 -3.13 -8.47 -17.48
CA ARG A 74 -1.92 -9.05 -16.90
C ARG A 74 -1.49 -10.36 -17.54
N GLU A 75 -0.21 -10.49 -17.78
CA GLU A 75 0.48 -11.71 -18.19
C GLU A 75 1.54 -12.04 -17.14
N ILE A 76 1.57 -13.29 -16.67
CA ILE A 76 2.45 -13.73 -15.57
C ILE A 76 3.36 -14.82 -16.11
N ASP A 77 4.65 -14.67 -15.86
CA ASP A 77 5.68 -15.68 -16.09
C ASP A 77 6.25 -16.09 -14.73
N ASP A 78 5.73 -17.19 -14.19
CA ASP A 78 6.11 -17.72 -12.88
C ASP A 78 7.55 -18.27 -12.88
N ASP A 79 8.13 -18.64 -14.04
CA ASP A 79 9.48 -19.20 -14.16
C ASP A 79 10.53 -18.09 -14.09
N ASN A 80 10.34 -17.02 -14.86
CA ASN A 80 11.24 -15.89 -14.92
C ASN A 80 10.94 -14.80 -13.88
N LYS A 81 9.88 -14.99 -13.08
CA LYS A 81 9.36 -14.01 -12.10
C LYS A 81 9.07 -12.66 -12.75
N ILE A 82 8.38 -12.70 -13.89
CA ILE A 82 7.98 -11.52 -14.67
C ILE A 82 6.48 -11.32 -14.52
N VAL A 83 6.07 -10.11 -14.19
CA VAL A 83 4.69 -9.65 -14.31
C VAL A 83 4.64 -8.62 -15.44
N LYS A 84 3.99 -8.98 -16.53
CA LYS A 84 3.76 -8.13 -17.68
C LYS A 84 2.38 -7.49 -17.59
N VAL A 85 2.36 -6.18 -17.74
CA VAL A 85 1.20 -5.31 -17.69
C VAL A 85 1.01 -4.73 -19.09
N VAL A 86 -0.12 -5.04 -19.72
CA VAL A 86 -0.47 -4.57 -21.06
C VAL A 86 -1.61 -3.58 -20.95
N GLY A 87 -1.40 -2.35 -21.40
CA GLY A 87 -2.43 -1.32 -21.41
C GLY A 87 -3.55 -1.63 -22.40
N LEU A 88 -4.79 -1.50 -21.95
CA LEU A 88 -5.99 -1.68 -22.77
C LEU A 88 -6.70 -0.34 -22.99
N GLU A 89 -7.03 0.37 -21.90
CA GLU A 89 -7.78 1.62 -21.92
C GLU A 89 -7.29 2.57 -20.81
N GLY A 90 -7.74 3.82 -20.85
CA GLY A 90 -7.41 4.84 -19.86
C GLY A 90 -6.56 5.97 -20.41
N HIS A 91 -6.23 6.93 -19.54
CA HIS A 91 -5.62 8.22 -19.93
C HIS A 91 -4.24 8.04 -20.58
N VAL A 92 -3.47 7.05 -20.13
CA VAL A 92 -2.19 6.69 -20.77
C VAL A 92 -2.40 6.15 -22.19
N MET A 93 -3.46 5.38 -22.41
CA MET A 93 -3.76 4.80 -23.72
C MET A 93 -4.35 5.81 -24.71
N GLU A 94 -4.76 7.00 -24.26
CA GLU A 94 -5.09 8.12 -25.14
C GLU A 94 -3.83 8.74 -25.75
N GLN A 95 -2.70 8.69 -25.04
CA GLN A 95 -1.42 9.23 -25.47
C GLN A 95 -0.58 8.20 -26.24
N PHE A 96 -0.68 6.93 -25.83
CA PHE A 96 0.11 5.83 -26.37
C PHE A 96 -0.78 4.78 -27.03
N LYS A 97 -0.35 4.31 -28.21
CA LYS A 97 -0.94 3.18 -28.92
C LYS A 97 -0.49 1.85 -28.32
N VAL A 98 0.78 1.78 -27.94
CA VAL A 98 1.38 0.65 -27.21
C VAL A 98 1.87 1.18 -25.89
N TYR A 99 1.50 0.51 -24.81
CA TYR A 99 2.02 0.78 -23.48
C TYR A 99 2.06 -0.54 -22.71
N GLU A 100 3.26 -1.08 -22.56
CA GLU A 100 3.52 -2.34 -21.87
C GLU A 100 4.58 -2.13 -20.80
N ILE A 101 4.41 -2.75 -19.64
CA ILE A 101 5.36 -2.69 -18.55
C ILE A 101 5.67 -4.11 -18.09
N ASP A 102 6.96 -4.48 -18.09
CA ASP A 102 7.43 -5.72 -17.50
C ASP A 102 8.13 -5.43 -16.17
N PHE A 103 7.63 -6.04 -15.10
CA PHE A 103 8.29 -6.09 -13.80
C PHE A 103 8.99 -7.44 -13.65
N GLN A 104 10.32 -7.45 -13.75
CA GLN A 104 11.13 -8.65 -13.55
C GLN A 104 11.87 -8.57 -12.21
N PHE A 105 11.67 -9.56 -11.34
CA PHE A 105 12.34 -9.62 -10.05
C PHE A 105 13.57 -10.54 -10.11
N ILE A 106 14.75 -9.97 -9.88
CA ILE A 106 16.04 -10.66 -10.01
C ILE A 106 16.71 -10.74 -8.63
N PRO A 107 17.10 -11.93 -8.15
CA PRO A 107 17.77 -12.06 -6.85
C PRO A 107 19.18 -11.46 -6.91
N LYS A 108 19.59 -10.74 -5.85
CA LYS A 108 20.96 -10.26 -5.64
C LYS A 108 21.66 -10.96 -4.49
N SER A 109 20.93 -11.24 -3.42
CA SER A 109 21.39 -11.98 -2.24
C SER A 109 20.20 -12.78 -1.67
N GLU A 110 20.38 -13.45 -0.53
CA GLU A 110 19.27 -14.14 0.16
C GLU A 110 18.17 -13.16 0.63
N GLU A 111 18.53 -11.90 0.91
CA GLU A 111 17.60 -10.90 1.44
C GLU A 111 17.44 -9.67 0.55
N ASP A 112 18.13 -9.60 -0.59
CA ASP A 112 18.06 -8.47 -1.53
C ASP A 112 17.69 -8.93 -2.94
N CYS A 113 16.88 -8.13 -3.61
CA CYS A 113 16.55 -8.31 -5.02
C CYS A 113 16.58 -6.98 -5.79
N VAL A 114 16.42 -7.07 -7.10
CA VAL A 114 16.22 -5.92 -7.98
C VAL A 114 14.93 -6.14 -8.74
N CYS A 115 14.07 -5.12 -8.74
CA CYS A 115 13.00 -5.01 -9.70
C CYS A 115 13.55 -4.30 -10.94
N LYS A 116 13.67 -5.04 -12.04
CA LYS A 116 13.95 -4.50 -13.37
C LYS A 116 12.62 -4.15 -14.02
N ILE A 117 12.39 -2.87 -14.23
CA ILE A 117 11.20 -2.33 -14.89
C ILE A 117 11.56 -2.05 -16.35
N THR A 118 10.80 -2.64 -17.27
CA THR A 118 10.92 -2.38 -18.72
C THR A 118 9.61 -1.79 -19.19
N MET A 119 9.63 -0.56 -19.71
CA MET A 119 8.47 0.12 -20.27
C MET A 119 8.63 0.22 -21.78
N ILE A 120 7.73 -0.42 -22.51
CA ILE A 120 7.66 -0.38 -23.98
C ILE A 120 6.51 0.53 -24.35
N TRP A 121 6.76 1.50 -25.22
CA TRP A 121 5.76 2.48 -25.60
C TRP A 121 5.83 2.88 -27.08
N GLU A 122 4.67 3.20 -27.64
CA GLU A 122 4.50 3.79 -28.97
C GLU A 122 3.48 4.93 -28.83
N LYS A 123 3.86 6.16 -29.18
CA LYS A 123 2.96 7.32 -29.16
C LYS A 123 1.87 7.13 -30.19
N ARG A 124 0.69 7.70 -29.93
CA ARG A 124 -0.33 7.83 -30.97
C ARG A 124 0.11 8.85 -32.02
N ASN A 125 0.54 10.03 -31.57
CA ASN A 125 0.95 11.17 -32.41
C ASN A 125 2.18 11.87 -31.80
N ASP A 126 2.89 12.68 -32.61
CA ASP A 126 4.08 13.43 -32.20
C ASP A 126 3.80 14.56 -31.18
N ASP A 127 2.53 14.94 -31.00
CA ASP A 127 2.09 15.98 -30.06
C ASP A 127 2.23 15.54 -28.59
N PHE A 128 2.27 14.23 -28.32
CA PHE A 128 2.33 13.71 -26.97
C PHE A 128 3.77 13.62 -26.43
N PRO A 129 3.97 13.91 -25.13
CA PRO A 129 5.28 13.83 -24.51
C PRO A 129 5.76 12.37 -24.41
N GLU A 130 7.04 12.19 -24.11
CA GLU A 130 7.56 10.86 -23.74
C GLU A 130 7.05 10.45 -22.35
N PRO A 131 6.92 9.14 -22.04
CA PRO A 131 6.30 8.66 -20.79
C PRO A 131 7.22 8.76 -19.56
N SER A 132 8.01 9.85 -19.44
CA SER A 132 8.93 10.05 -18.31
C SER A 132 8.20 10.16 -16.97
N SER A 133 7.04 10.82 -16.94
CA SER A 133 6.22 10.95 -15.72
C SER A 133 5.70 9.60 -15.24
N TYR A 134 5.26 8.74 -16.17
CA TYR A 134 4.84 7.39 -15.85
C TYR A 134 5.99 6.54 -15.32
N MET A 135 7.19 6.64 -15.92
CA MET A 135 8.37 5.93 -15.41
C MET A 135 8.77 6.40 -14.00
N GLN A 136 8.64 7.69 -13.70
CA GLN A 136 8.87 8.19 -12.33
C GLN A 136 7.84 7.64 -11.34
N LEU A 137 6.56 7.58 -11.71
CA LEU A 137 5.53 6.95 -10.89
C LEU A 137 5.91 5.49 -10.56
N LEU A 138 6.28 4.70 -11.57
CA LEU A 138 6.68 3.29 -11.36
C LEU A 138 7.85 3.16 -10.39
N LYS A 139 8.89 3.99 -10.53
CA LYS A 139 10.04 3.99 -9.61
C LYS A 139 9.63 4.33 -8.17
N ASN A 140 8.74 5.31 -8.01
CA ASN A 140 8.22 5.69 -6.70
C ASN A 140 7.44 4.52 -6.10
N MET A 141 6.56 3.87 -6.87
CA MET A 141 5.82 2.69 -6.41
C MET A 141 6.74 1.59 -5.91
N GLU A 142 7.77 1.19 -6.66
CA GLU A 142 8.74 0.17 -6.21
C GLU A 142 9.42 0.56 -4.89
N SER A 143 9.80 1.83 -4.76
CA SER A 143 10.47 2.36 -3.56
C SER A 143 9.57 2.30 -2.32
N TYR A 144 8.25 2.34 -2.48
CA TYR A 144 7.28 2.23 -1.40
C TYR A 144 6.78 0.79 -1.16
N VAL A 145 6.61 -0.01 -2.22
CA VAL A 145 6.25 -1.44 -2.12
C VAL A 145 7.32 -2.22 -1.35
N PHE A 146 8.57 -1.77 -1.40
CA PHE A 146 9.62 -2.15 -0.47
C PHE A 146 9.22 -2.11 1.02
N LEU A 147 8.58 -1.02 1.49
CA LEU A 147 8.17 -0.87 2.89
C LEU A 147 7.15 -1.94 3.27
N LEU A 148 6.30 -2.30 2.33
CA LEU A 148 5.28 -3.32 2.47
C LEU A 148 5.82 -4.74 2.61
N VAL A 149 7.01 -5.01 2.08
CA VAL A 149 7.65 -6.34 2.13
C VAL A 149 8.51 -6.52 3.38
N ILE A 150 9.14 -5.44 3.87
CA ILE A 150 9.96 -5.49 5.09
C ILE A 150 9.11 -5.40 6.34
N VAL A 151 8.08 -4.54 6.35
CA VAL A 151 7.22 -4.39 7.52
C VAL A 151 6.19 -5.51 7.48
N PRO A 152 6.29 -6.54 8.34
CA PRO A 152 5.32 -7.60 8.34
C PRO A 152 4.00 -6.99 8.83
N THR A 153 3.04 -6.86 7.93
CA THR A 153 1.63 -6.70 8.30
C THR A 153 1.40 -5.53 9.27
N PHE A 154 1.79 -4.31 8.90
CA PHE A 154 1.10 -3.12 9.42
C PHE A 154 -0.25 -3.01 8.71
N VAL A 155 -1.10 -4.03 8.86
CA VAL A 155 -2.54 -3.77 8.84
C VAL A 155 -2.72 -2.73 9.93
N LEU A 156 -3.29 -1.59 9.56
CA LEU A 156 -3.80 -0.57 10.47
C LEU A 156 -4.62 -1.29 11.55
N ALA A 157 -3.97 -1.71 12.63
CA ALA A 157 -4.66 -2.16 13.82
C ALA A 157 -5.20 -0.88 14.40
N ASP A 158 -6.46 -0.58 14.09
CA ASP A 158 -7.15 0.52 14.71
C ASP A 158 -7.02 0.36 16.23
N LEU A 159 -6.45 1.39 16.86
CA LEU A 159 -6.35 1.46 18.30
C LEU A 159 -7.71 1.93 18.82
N LEU A 160 -8.45 1.02 19.44
CA LEU A 160 -9.69 1.32 20.12
C LEU A 160 -9.37 1.85 21.52
N ILE A 161 -9.67 3.12 21.77
CA ILE A 161 -9.62 3.68 23.12
C ILE A 161 -11.00 3.47 23.75
N MET A 162 -11.07 2.60 24.76
CA MET A 162 -12.24 2.44 25.59
C MET A 162 -12.09 3.36 26.80
N SER A 163 -12.95 4.36 26.92
CA SER A 163 -12.96 5.32 28.03
C SER A 163 -14.40 5.69 28.39
N ASP A 164 -14.61 6.19 29.59
CA ASP A 164 -15.91 6.70 30.01
C ASP A 164 -16.13 8.05 29.31
N VAL A 165 -17.39 8.48 29.23
CA VAL A 165 -17.78 9.70 28.50
C VAL A 165 -17.06 10.94 29.02
N ASP A 166 -16.70 10.94 30.30
CA ASP A 166 -16.00 12.00 31.01
C ASP A 166 -14.47 11.81 31.09
N GLU A 167 -13.90 10.75 30.48
CA GLU A 167 -12.46 10.48 30.44
C GLU A 167 -11.87 10.67 29.03
N ILE A 168 -11.91 11.90 28.53
CA ILE A 168 -11.48 12.20 27.16
C ILE A 168 -9.94 12.28 27.11
N PRO A 169 -9.25 11.46 26.30
CA PRO A 169 -7.80 11.49 26.19
C PRO A 169 -7.31 12.82 25.59
N SER A 170 -6.19 13.33 26.11
CA SER A 170 -5.60 14.56 25.59
C SER A 170 -5.05 14.35 24.16
N ARG A 171 -5.02 15.42 23.37
CA ARG A 171 -4.42 15.40 22.02
C ARG A 171 -2.97 14.90 22.03
N HIS A 172 -2.21 15.25 23.07
CA HIS A 172 -0.82 14.81 23.22
C HIS A 172 -0.74 13.29 23.39
N THR A 173 -1.62 12.72 24.20
CA THR A 173 -1.73 11.27 24.43
C THR A 173 -2.08 10.52 23.16
N VAL A 174 -3.07 11.00 22.39
CA VAL A 174 -3.46 10.39 21.11
C VAL A 174 -2.30 10.40 20.13
N ASN A 175 -1.56 11.51 20.05
CA ASN A 175 -0.38 11.57 19.21
C ASN A 175 0.67 10.55 19.65
N LEU A 176 1.00 10.48 20.95
CA LEU A 176 1.97 9.51 21.47
C LEU A 176 1.60 8.06 21.11
N LEU A 177 0.33 7.68 21.28
CA LEU A 177 -0.17 6.35 20.94
C LEU A 177 -0.02 6.01 19.45
N ARG A 178 -0.15 7.00 18.55
CA ARG A 178 0.09 6.81 17.11
C ARG A 178 1.54 6.46 16.78
N TRP A 179 2.51 6.90 17.60
CA TRP A 179 3.94 6.61 17.39
C TRP A 179 4.42 5.33 18.10
N CYS A 180 3.56 4.70 18.92
CA CYS A 180 3.90 3.45 19.60
C CYS A 180 3.67 2.25 18.68
N ASN A 181 4.77 1.66 18.18
CA ASN A 181 4.70 0.55 17.22
C ASN A 181 4.29 -0.80 17.86
N GLU A 182 4.57 -1.00 19.16
CA GLU A 182 4.37 -2.30 19.84
C GLU A 182 3.74 -2.15 21.22
N ILE A 183 2.43 -1.87 21.27
CA ILE A 183 1.65 -2.06 22.49
C ILE A 183 1.40 -3.58 22.66
N THR A 184 2.20 -4.23 23.51
CA THR A 184 2.15 -5.68 23.82
C THR A 184 1.20 -6.03 24.97
N GLN A 185 0.79 -5.04 25.77
CA GLN A 185 -0.17 -5.17 26.86
C GLN A 185 -1.16 -4.01 26.80
N ILE A 186 -2.41 -4.23 27.20
CA ILE A 186 -3.46 -3.19 27.28
C ILE A 186 -2.96 -2.06 28.21
N PRO A 187 -2.61 -0.87 27.67
CA PRO A 187 -2.10 0.21 28.50
C PRO A 187 -3.29 0.96 29.09
N HIS A 188 -3.30 1.08 30.41
CA HIS A 188 -4.23 1.96 31.11
C HIS A 188 -3.74 3.41 31.05
N LEU A 189 -4.57 4.31 30.57
CA LEU A 189 -4.30 5.74 30.59
C LEU A 189 -4.43 6.25 32.03
N ARG A 190 -3.47 7.07 32.47
CA ARG A 190 -3.55 7.75 33.77
C ARG A 190 -4.29 9.07 33.61
N LEU A 191 -4.92 9.55 34.69
CA LEU A 191 -5.65 10.83 34.75
C LEU A 191 -4.86 12.04 34.20
N LYS A 192 -3.52 12.03 34.31
CA LYS A 192 -2.65 13.08 33.73
C LYS A 192 -2.65 13.14 32.20
N ASN A 193 -3.21 12.12 31.55
CA ASN A 193 -3.21 11.95 30.11
C ASN A 193 -4.55 12.35 29.48
N SER A 194 -5.48 12.87 30.27
CA SER A 194 -6.84 13.25 29.84
C SER A 194 -6.99 14.76 29.77
N LEU A 195 -7.81 15.23 28.82
CA LEU A 195 -8.24 16.64 28.75
C LEU A 195 -9.24 16.96 29.88
N TYR A 196 -10.04 15.97 30.25
CA TYR A 196 -11.05 16.06 31.30
C TYR A 196 -11.19 14.70 31.99
N SER A 197 -11.40 14.70 33.30
CA SER A 197 -11.73 13.50 34.09
C SER A 197 -12.28 13.93 35.44
N PHE A 198 -13.41 13.35 35.85
CA PHE A 198 -13.98 13.52 37.19
C PHE A 198 -13.59 12.39 38.16
N GLU A 199 -12.76 11.44 37.72
CA GLU A 199 -12.26 10.39 38.59
C GLU A 199 -11.19 10.93 39.54
N PHE A 200 -11.32 10.56 40.82
CA PHE A 200 -10.27 10.73 41.81
C PHE A 200 -9.49 9.42 41.92
N LEU A 201 -8.16 9.49 41.95
CA LEU A 201 -7.30 8.32 42.09
C LEU A 201 -7.56 7.63 43.44
N LEU A 202 -8.43 6.61 43.43
CA LEU A 202 -8.79 5.87 44.64
C LEU A 202 -7.80 4.72 44.89
N ASP A 203 -7.61 3.85 43.89
CA ASP A 203 -6.63 2.77 43.89
C ASP A 203 -6.25 2.35 42.45
N ASN A 204 -5.33 1.39 42.32
CA ASN A 204 -4.94 0.80 41.02
C ASN A 204 -5.80 -0.40 40.59
N LYS A 205 -6.94 -0.63 41.26
CA LYS A 205 -7.85 -1.74 40.98
C LYS A 205 -9.17 -1.27 40.34
N SER A 206 -9.43 0.04 40.28
CA SER A 206 -10.57 0.58 39.55
C SER A 206 -10.42 0.41 38.03
N TRP A 207 -11.57 0.33 37.35
CA TRP A 207 -11.64 0.41 35.89
C TRP A 207 -11.07 1.74 35.41
N ARG A 208 -10.42 1.78 34.23
CA ARG A 208 -9.81 2.98 33.64
C ARG A 208 -9.83 2.92 32.12
N ALA A 209 -9.77 4.10 31.50
CA ALA A 209 -9.52 4.23 30.07
C ALA A 209 -8.34 3.35 29.61
N SER A 210 -8.57 2.53 28.59
CA SER A 210 -7.63 1.51 28.12
C SER A 210 -7.59 1.48 26.60
N VAL A 211 -6.42 1.13 26.05
CA VAL A 211 -6.21 1.06 24.61
C VAL A 211 -6.13 -0.40 24.16
N HIS A 212 -6.96 -0.76 23.21
CA HIS A 212 -7.07 -2.12 22.66
C HIS A 212 -6.71 -2.10 21.18
N ARG A 213 -6.15 -3.20 20.68
CA ARG A 213 -5.97 -3.39 19.24
C ARG A 213 -7.19 -4.10 18.68
N MET A 214 -7.83 -3.52 17.67
CA MET A 214 -8.90 -4.19 16.95
C MET A 214 -8.29 -5.10 15.88
N ALA A 215 -8.41 -6.41 16.03
CA ALA A 215 -8.06 -7.37 14.99
C ALA A 215 -9.30 -7.61 14.11
N LEU A 216 -9.17 -7.43 12.79
CA LEU A 216 -10.26 -7.59 11.81
C LEU A 216 -10.77 -9.04 11.66
N HIS A 217 -10.21 -10.01 12.37
CA HIS A 217 -10.76 -11.37 12.47
C HIS A 217 -11.31 -11.64 13.87
N GLY A 218 -12.65 -11.65 13.97
CA GLY A 218 -13.42 -12.52 14.86
C GLY A 218 -13.07 -12.49 16.36
N VAL A 219 -13.77 -11.62 17.09
CA VAL A 219 -14.13 -11.74 18.52
C VAL A 219 -12.99 -12.00 19.52
N SER A 220 -12.68 -10.96 20.30
CA SER A 220 -12.45 -11.13 21.74
C SER A 220 -13.06 -9.94 22.47
N THR A 221 -14.38 -9.91 22.56
CA THR A 221 -15.07 -9.19 23.63
C THR A 221 -14.67 -9.86 24.95
N SER A 222 -13.61 -9.38 25.59
CA SER A 222 -13.57 -9.44 27.05
C SER A 222 -14.56 -8.39 27.54
N LEU A 223 -15.84 -8.76 27.56
CA LEU A 223 -16.83 -8.15 28.42
C LEU A 223 -16.38 -8.39 29.86
N TYR A 224 -15.52 -7.51 30.36
CA TYR A 224 -15.53 -7.24 31.79
C TYR A 224 -16.72 -6.32 32.03
N SER A 225 -17.91 -6.92 32.15
CA SER A 225 -18.94 -6.30 32.97
C SER A 225 -18.48 -6.39 34.42
N ARG A 226 -18.80 -5.36 35.20
CA ARG A 226 -18.88 -5.50 36.65
C ARG A 226 -19.87 -6.60 37.03
#